data_AF-A0A3E3I1Y6-F1
#
_entry.id   AF-A0A3E3I1Y6-F1
#
_cell.length_a   1.000
_cell.length_b   1.000
_cell.length_c   1.000
_cell.angle_alpha   90.00
_cell.angle_beta   90.00
_cell.angle_gamma   90.00
#
_symmetry.space_group_name_H-M   'P 1'
#
loop_
_entity.id
_entity.type
_entity.pdbx_description
1 polymer ?
#
loop_
_entity_poly.entity_id
_entity_poly.type
_entity_poly.pdbx_seq_one_letter_code
_entity_poly.pdbx_strand_id
1 'polypeptide(L)'
;MTGTMKFYRHLYVSESIRNPEKVKWKLRANAGQFSIYIIALAKSDDQLDIFHCALLQQKFYDKEDLFIVGLAASYTEAVDMVVAMTEKVVRETGGADIKKYILEHR
;
A
#
# COMPACT_ATOMS: atom_id res chain seq x y z
N MET A 1 -9.17 0.05 -21.26
CA MET A 1 -7.74 0.15 -20.89
C MET A 1 -7.65 -0.34 -19.46
N THR A 2 -7.19 -1.56 -19.21
CA THR A 2 -7.17 -2.14 -17.86
C THR A 2 -6.27 -1.31 -16.96
N GLY A 3 -6.83 -0.63 -15.96
CA GLY A 3 -6.03 0.11 -14.97
C GLY A 3 -5.02 -0.83 -14.30
N THR A 4 -3.73 -0.66 -14.59
CA THR A 4 -2.68 -1.49 -14.01
C THR A 4 -2.38 -1.02 -12.59
N MET A 5 -2.43 -1.94 -11.62
CA MET A 5 -1.93 -1.75 -10.26
C MET A 5 -0.48 -1.23 -10.28
N LYS A 6 -0.26 -0.06 -9.67
CA LYS A 6 1.04 0.61 -9.60
C LYS A 6 1.64 0.39 -8.22
N PHE A 7 2.93 0.12 -8.17
CA PHE A 7 3.68 0.03 -6.92
C PHE A 7 4.60 1.24 -6.84
N TYR A 8 4.66 1.84 -5.66
CA TYR A 8 5.61 2.89 -5.36
C TYR A 8 7.05 2.39 -5.52
N ARG A 9 7.94 3.22 -6.06
CA ARG A 9 9.34 2.84 -6.29
C ARG A 9 10.06 2.47 -4.99
N HIS A 10 9.77 3.20 -3.92
CA HIS A 10 10.29 2.93 -2.57
C HIS A 10 9.23 2.21 -1.73
N LEU A 11 8.67 1.14 -2.27
CA LEU A 11 7.61 0.37 -1.64
C LEU A 11 8.00 -0.02 -0.21
N TYR A 12 7.17 0.36 0.76
CA TYR A 12 7.33 -0.04 2.15
C TYR A 12 6.89 -1.49 2.31
N VAL A 13 7.69 -2.29 3.01
CA VAL A 13 7.45 -3.71 3.19
C VAL A 13 7.71 -4.04 4.64
N SER A 14 6.75 -4.68 5.31
CA SER A 14 6.96 -5.11 6.69
C SER A 14 8.02 -6.22 6.76
N GLU A 15 8.79 -6.23 7.83
CA GLU A 15 9.91 -7.17 8.02
C GLU A 15 9.48 -8.64 7.98
N SER A 16 8.23 -8.91 8.36
CA SER A 16 7.61 -10.23 8.31
C SER A 16 7.42 -10.77 6.88
N ILE A 17 7.45 -9.91 5.85
CA ILE A 17 7.34 -10.33 4.45
C ILE A 17 8.72 -10.71 3.91
N ARG A 18 8.98 -12.03 3.87
CA ARG A 18 10.25 -12.59 3.35
C ARG A 18 10.45 -12.46 1.84
N ASN A 19 9.37 -12.46 1.06
CA ASN A 19 9.45 -12.43 -0.40
C ASN A 19 8.42 -11.47 -1.02
N PRO A 20 8.75 -10.17 -1.09
CA PRO A 20 7.85 -9.14 -1.58
C PRO A 20 7.51 -9.30 -3.06
N GLU A 21 8.43 -9.80 -3.88
CA GLU A 21 8.19 -10.03 -5.31
C GLU A 21 7.14 -11.12 -5.55
N LYS A 22 7.18 -12.20 -4.76
CA LYS A 22 6.10 -13.22 -4.77
C LYS A 22 4.76 -12.62 -4.34
N VAL A 23 4.78 -11.68 -3.39
CA VAL A 23 3.55 -10.98 -2.98
C VAL A 23 3.00 -10.14 -4.14
N LYS A 24 3.81 -9.29 -4.76
CA LYS A 24 3.45 -8.46 -5.91
C LYS A 24 2.92 -9.30 -7.08
N TRP A 25 3.61 -10.39 -7.43
CA TRP A 25 3.21 -11.27 -8.53
C TRP A 25 1.80 -11.84 -8.30
N LYS A 26 1.54 -12.38 -7.11
CA LYS A 26 0.23 -12.92 -6.73
C LYS A 26 -0.86 -11.85 -6.71
N LEU A 27 -0.58 -10.63 -6.24
CA LEU A 27 -1.53 -9.51 -6.29
C LEU A 27 -1.93 -9.17 -7.73
N ARG A 28 -0.96 -9.12 -8.65
CA ARG A 28 -1.20 -8.90 -10.08
C ARG A 28 -1.96 -10.06 -10.73
N ALA A 29 -1.64 -11.29 -10.35
CA ALA A 29 -2.28 -12.50 -10.85
C ALA A 29 -3.65 -12.78 -10.21
N ASN A 30 -4.13 -11.92 -9.30
CA ASN A 30 -5.33 -12.14 -8.49
C ASN A 30 -5.33 -13.49 -7.77
N ALA A 31 -4.16 -13.97 -7.37
CA ALA A 31 -3.97 -15.26 -6.73
C ALA A 31 -4.12 -15.16 -5.21
N GLY A 32 -4.67 -16.21 -4.60
CA GLY A 32 -4.87 -16.31 -3.15
C GLY A 32 -3.60 -16.06 -2.33
N GLN A 33 -3.73 -15.16 -1.35
CA GLN A 33 -2.76 -14.91 -0.29
C GLN A 33 -3.49 -14.88 1.04
N PHE A 34 -2.86 -15.49 2.04
CA PHE A 34 -3.28 -15.34 3.42
C PHE A 34 -2.48 -14.19 4.03
N SER A 35 -3.13 -13.44 4.92
CA SER A 35 -2.56 -12.44 5.83
C SER A 35 -1.89 -11.20 5.22
N ILE A 36 -2.00 -10.92 3.93
CA ILE A 36 -1.43 -9.67 3.37
C ILE A 36 -2.41 -8.51 3.50
N TYR A 37 -1.92 -7.43 4.12
CA TYR A 37 -2.53 -6.11 4.12
C TYR A 37 -1.80 -5.18 3.15
N ILE A 38 -2.58 -4.38 2.45
CA ILE A 38 -2.13 -3.44 1.43
C ILE A 38 -2.35 -2.05 1.97
N ILE A 39 -1.35 -1.19 1.79
CA ILE A 39 -1.44 0.24 2.04
C ILE A 39 -1.37 0.92 0.68
N ALA A 40 -2.39 1.68 0.32
CA ALA A 40 -2.48 2.41 -0.93
C ALA A 40 -2.75 3.90 -0.69
N LEU A 41 -2.44 4.75 -1.68
CA LEU A 41 -2.94 6.13 -1.66
C LEU A 41 -4.46 6.10 -1.72
N ALA A 42 -5.11 6.78 -0.77
CA ALA A 42 -6.56 6.81 -0.74
C ALA A 42 -7.11 7.56 -1.97
N LYS A 43 -8.23 7.07 -2.51
CA LYS A 43 -8.95 7.78 -3.59
C LYS A 43 -9.80 8.95 -3.06
N SER A 44 -10.09 8.97 -1.76
CA SER A 44 -10.76 10.07 -1.05
C SER A 44 -9.79 11.19 -0.66
N ASP A 45 -10.30 12.16 0.10
CA ASP A 45 -9.51 13.22 0.75
C ASP A 45 -8.59 12.68 1.87
N ASP A 46 -8.74 11.41 2.25
CA ASP A 46 -7.84 10.75 3.21
C ASP A 46 -6.43 10.57 2.64
N GLN A 47 -5.47 10.25 3.51
CA GLN A 47 -4.07 10.08 3.12
C GLN A 47 -3.82 8.70 2.49
N LEU A 48 -4.18 7.63 3.21
CA LEU A 48 -3.87 6.24 2.88
C LEU A 48 -5.05 5.31 3.22
N ASP A 49 -5.24 4.29 2.39
CA ASP A 49 -6.17 3.18 2.66
C ASP A 49 -5.39 1.95 3.12
N ILE A 50 -5.79 1.35 4.25
CA ILE A 50 -5.31 0.04 4.71
C ILE A 50 -6.42 -1.00 4.51
N PHE A 51 -6.13 -2.06 3.75
CA PHE A 51 -7.13 -3.10 3.51
C PHE A 51 -6.51 -4.47 3.23
N HIS A 52 -7.28 -5.54 3.52
CA HIS A 52 -6.82 -6.91 3.30
C HIS A 52 -6.85 -7.28 1.81
N CYS A 53 -5.83 -8.01 1.34
CA CYS A 53 -5.69 -8.40 -0.07
C CYS A 53 -6.90 -9.20 -0.63
N ALA A 54 -7.68 -9.86 0.22
CA ALA A 54 -8.90 -10.57 -0.17
C ALA A 54 -9.98 -9.65 -0.76
N LEU A 55 -10.00 -8.35 -0.43
CA LEU A 55 -10.92 -7.39 -1.03
C LEU A 55 -10.70 -7.27 -2.55
N LEU A 56 -9.44 -7.37 -3.00
CA LEU A 56 -9.12 -7.38 -4.42
C LEU A 56 -9.68 -8.61 -5.13
N GLN A 57 -10.04 -9.70 -4.45
CA GLN A 57 -10.62 -10.86 -5.12
C GLN A 57 -12.12 -10.67 -5.42
N GLN A 58 -12.76 -9.66 -4.82
CA GLN A 58 -14.17 -9.39 -5.02
C GLN A 58 -14.41 -8.76 -6.40
N LYS A 59 -15.45 -9.24 -7.11
CA LYS A 59 -15.75 -8.82 -8.49
C LYS A 59 -16.06 -7.33 -8.63
N PHE A 60 -16.58 -6.71 -7.58
CA PHE A 60 -17.01 -5.31 -7.56
C PHE A 60 -15.91 -4.36 -7.06
N TYR A 61 -14.76 -4.88 -6.61
CA TYR A 61 -13.69 -4.04 -6.13
C TYR A 61 -12.97 -3.38 -7.31
N ASP A 62 -12.97 -2.06 -7.34
CA ASP A 62 -12.28 -1.28 -8.36
C ASP A 62 -10.76 -1.32 -8.13
N LYS A 63 -10.09 -2.17 -8.92
CA LYS A 63 -8.63 -2.30 -8.93
C LYS A 63 -7.97 -1.25 -9.81
N GLU A 64 -8.75 -0.50 -10.59
CA GLU A 64 -8.19 0.47 -11.52
C GLU A 64 -7.51 1.59 -10.72
N ASP A 65 -6.30 1.94 -11.17
CA ASP A 65 -5.46 2.97 -10.58
C ASP A 65 -5.11 2.82 -9.10
N LEU A 66 -5.11 1.59 -8.57
CA LEU A 66 -4.58 1.33 -7.24
C LEU A 66 -3.08 1.65 -7.19
N PHE A 67 -2.70 2.63 -6.38
CA PHE A 67 -1.31 3.03 -6.15
C PHE A 67 -0.84 2.51 -4.79
N ILE A 68 -0.19 1.35 -4.80
CA ILE A 68 0.27 0.65 -3.59
C ILE A 68 1.58 1.26 -3.12
N VAL A 69 1.59 1.70 -1.86
CA VAL A 69 2.76 2.29 -1.20
C VAL A 69 3.36 1.37 -0.14
N GLY A 70 2.57 0.42 0.39
CA GLY A 70 3.03 -0.49 1.44
C GLY A 70 2.42 -1.88 1.37
N LEU A 71 3.16 -2.88 1.85
CA LEU A 71 2.73 -4.26 2.05
C LEU A 71 3.06 -4.70 3.48
N ALA A 72 2.08 -5.26 4.18
CA ALA A 72 2.25 -5.75 5.55
C ALA A 72 1.70 -7.18 5.71
N ALA A 73 2.27 -7.96 6.65
CA ALA A 73 1.84 -9.32 6.94
C ALA A 73 0.72 -9.40 8.00
N SER A 74 0.33 -8.27 8.58
CA SER A 74 -0.80 -8.14 9.49
C SER A 74 -1.35 -6.71 9.47
N TYR A 75 -2.53 -6.52 10.05
CA TYR A 75 -3.10 -5.18 10.21
C TYR A 75 -2.26 -4.31 11.14
N THR A 76 -1.77 -4.88 12.24
CA THR A 76 -0.90 -4.17 13.20
C THR A 76 0.36 -3.65 12.53
N GLU A 77 1.05 -4.51 11.77
CA GLU A 77 2.24 -4.08 11.01
C GLU A 77 1.92 -3.00 9.96
N ALA A 78 0.70 -3.03 9.38
CA ALA A 78 0.27 -1.99 8.46
C ALA A 78 0.08 -0.65 9.17
N VAL A 79 -0.51 -0.65 10.37
CA VAL A 79 -0.68 0.54 11.20
C VAL A 79 0.69 1.09 11.63
N ASP A 80 1.58 0.24 12.14
CA ASP A 80 2.94 0.64 12.55
C ASP A 80 3.72 1.25 11.38
N MET A 81 3.54 0.70 10.18
CA MET A 81 4.12 1.26 8.95
C MET A 81 3.58 2.67 8.66
N VAL A 82 2.28 2.89 8.77
CA VAL A 82 1.68 4.22 8.57
C VAL A 82 2.18 5.23 9.62
N VAL A 83 2.33 4.80 10.88
CA VAL A 83 2.93 5.64 11.93
C VAL A 83 4.35 6.05 11.52
N ALA A 84 5.20 5.09 11.15
CA ALA A 84 6.58 5.37 10.74
C ALA A 84 6.66 6.27 9.49
N MET A 85 5.75 6.10 8.53
CA MET A 85 5.62 6.99 7.37
C MET A 85 5.25 8.41 7.80
N THR A 86 4.29 8.56 8.70
CA THR A 86 3.85 9.86 9.23
C THR A 86 5.02 10.58 9.94
N GLU A 87 5.71 9.88 10.84
CA GLU A 87 6.87 10.42 11.55
C GLU A 87 7.98 10.86 10.61
N LYS A 88 8.24 10.09 9.55
CA LYS A 88 9.20 10.45 8.50
C LYS A 88 8.82 11.73 7.79
N VAL A 89 7.56 11.86 7.36
CA VAL A 89 7.08 13.05 6.63
C VAL A 89 7.10 14.28 7.52
N VAL A 90 6.69 14.16 8.79
CA VAL A 90 6.75 15.25 9.77
C VAL A 90 8.18 15.71 10.00
N ARG A 91 9.13 14.77 10.16
CA ARG A 91 10.54 15.10 10.37
C ARG A 91 11.17 15.82 9.17
N GLU A 92 10.80 15.45 7.95
CA GLU A 92 11.42 15.99 6.73
C GLU A 92 10.74 17.27 6.21
N THR A 93 9.45 17.43 6.45
CA THR A 93 8.65 18.53 5.86
C THR A 93 8.07 19.49 6.90
N GLY A 94 8.04 19.11 8.17
CA GLY A 94 7.31 19.83 9.23
C GLY A 94 5.79 19.64 9.20
N GLY A 95 5.24 18.92 8.22
CA GLY A 95 3.81 18.60 8.08
C GLY A 95 3.53 17.09 7.99
N ALA A 96 2.26 16.71 7.93
CA ALA A 96 1.84 15.29 7.92
C ALA A 96 1.17 14.86 6.59
N ASP A 97 1.42 15.57 5.49
CA ASP A 97 0.85 15.24 4.18
C ASP A 97 1.67 14.15 3.47
N ILE A 98 1.33 12.90 3.77
CA ILE A 98 1.98 11.70 3.24
C ILE A 98 1.72 11.54 1.74
N LYS A 99 0.47 11.77 1.31
CA LYS A 99 0.06 11.63 -0.09
C LYS A 99 0.86 12.57 -0.98
N LYS A 100 0.96 13.85 -0.60
CA LYS A 100 1.80 14.83 -1.32
C LYS A 100 3.27 14.41 -1.33
N TYR A 101 3.80 14.04 -0.17
CA TYR A 101 5.19 13.62 -0.03
C TYR A 101 5.55 12.46 -0.98
N ILE A 102 4.71 11.41 -1.04
CA ILE A 102 4.93 10.25 -1.92
C ILE A 102 4.86 10.63 -3.40
N LEU A 103 3.92 11.50 -3.78
CA LEU A 103 3.74 11.94 -5.16
C LEU A 103 4.91 12.79 -5.67
N GLU A 104 5.53 13.59 -4.80
CA GLU A 104 6.72 14.39 -5.11
C GLU A 104 7.98 13.52 -5.25
N HIS A 105 8.02 12.34 -4.61
CA HIS A 105 9.17 11.42 -4.58
C HIS A 105 8.99 10.15 -5.44
N ARG A 106 8.05 10.18 -6.39
CA ARG A 106 7.59 9.02 -7.19
C ARG A 106 8.69 8.23 -7.91
#